data_AF-A0A4Y9ZPK3-F1
#
_entry.id   AF-A0A4Y9ZPK3-F1
#
_cell.length_a   1.000
_cell.length_b   1.000
_cell.length_c   1.000
_cell.angle_alpha   90.00
_cell.angle_beta   90.00
_cell.angle_gamma   90.00
#
_symmetry.space_group_name_H-M   'P 1'
#
loop_
_entity.id
_entity.type
_entity.pdbx_description
1 polymer ?
#
loop_
_entity_poly.entity_id
_entity_poly.type
_entity_poly.pdbx_seq_one_letter_code
_entity_poly.pdbx_strand_id
1 'polypeptide(L)'
;LNNSQMWNWQTRLFLTDARHNLTQEEASGAVEKYVREELDALERTLKEHERWLNEWVEKQKGVKMNEDPVVETSEMRERAGKLEKHLQQLVFKKPPKVSQDECEQLGCGAGGERDGGLGGRRSYEGA
;
A
#
# COMPACT_ATOMS: atom_id res chain seq x y z
N LEU A 1 -14.23 0.93 19.42
CA LEU A 1 -14.92 0.79 18.12
C LEU A 1 -14.35 1.67 16.99
N ASN A 2 -13.57 2.73 17.26
CA ASN A 2 -13.19 3.69 16.20
C ASN A 2 -12.10 3.16 15.25
N ASN A 3 -11.04 2.53 15.78
CA ASN A 3 -9.89 2.14 14.97
C ASN A 3 -10.20 1.03 13.95
N SER A 4 -11.00 0.02 14.29
CA SER A 4 -11.31 -1.07 13.36
C SER A 4 -12.12 -0.60 12.17
N GLN A 5 -13.07 0.32 12.40
CA GLN A 5 -13.89 0.90 11.33
C GLN A 5 -13.08 1.88 10.47
N MET A 6 -12.17 2.65 11.08
CA MET A 6 -11.23 3.50 10.36
C MET A 6 -10.38 2.66 9.39
N TRP A 7 -9.81 1.55 9.85
CA TRP A 7 -9.00 0.67 8.99
C TRP A 7 -9.81 0.06 7.85
N ASN A 8 -11.06 -0.36 8.10
CA ASN A 8 -11.94 -0.85 7.01
C ASN A 8 -12.14 0.23 5.93
N TRP A 9 -12.42 1.47 6.34
CA TRP A 9 -12.60 2.58 5.42
C TRP A 9 -11.32 2.89 4.63
N GLN A 10 -10.18 2.97 5.31
CA GLN A 10 -8.88 3.21 4.65
C GLN A 10 -8.53 2.10 3.66
N THR A 11 -8.76 0.83 4.02
CA THR A 11 -8.51 -0.29 3.10
C THR A 11 -9.43 -0.24 1.89
N ARG A 12 -10.71 0.12 2.04
CA ARG A 12 -11.63 0.29 0.90
C ARG A 12 -11.18 1.39 -0.05
N LEU A 13 -10.74 2.53 0.49
CA LEU A 13 -10.22 3.63 -0.30
C LEU A 13 -8.97 3.19 -1.07
N PHE A 14 -8.01 2.58 -0.37
CA PHE A 14 -6.79 2.05 -0.99
C PHE A 14 -7.07 1.04 -2.10
N LEU A 15 -7.98 0.07 -1.90
CA LEU A 15 -8.33 -0.92 -2.92
C LEU A 15 -8.96 -0.28 -4.15
N THR A 16 -9.76 0.76 -3.96
CA THR A 16 -10.39 1.49 -5.07
C THR A 16 -9.34 2.21 -5.91
N ASP A 17 -8.46 2.97 -5.24
CA ASP A 17 -7.37 3.70 -5.90
C ASP A 17 -6.38 2.74 -6.57
N ALA A 18 -5.99 1.65 -5.88
CA ALA A 18 -5.04 0.67 -6.40
C ALA A 18 -5.58 -0.07 -7.62
N ARG A 19 -6.86 -0.44 -7.66
CA ARG A 19 -7.48 -1.05 -8.84
C ARG A 19 -7.59 -0.09 -10.01
N HIS A 20 -7.89 1.17 -9.72
CA HIS A 20 -7.91 2.22 -10.74
C HIS A 20 -6.53 2.42 -11.35
N ASN A 21 -5.49 2.52 -10.52
CA ASN A 21 -4.11 2.67 -10.97
C ASN A 21 -3.63 1.44 -11.75
N LEU A 22 -3.93 0.23 -11.29
CA LEU A 22 -3.58 -1.00 -12.01
C LEU A 22 -4.15 -1.01 -13.43
N THR A 23 -5.40 -0.58 -13.59
CA THR A 23 -6.03 -0.50 -14.92
C THR A 23 -5.35 0.54 -15.82
N GLN A 24 -4.87 1.66 -15.25
CA GLN A 24 -4.11 2.66 -16.00
C GLN A 24 -2.69 2.20 -16.33
N GLU A 25 -2.03 1.48 -15.42
CA GLU A 25 -0.68 0.90 -15.61
C GLU A 25 -0.73 -0.20 -16.69
N GLU A 26 -1.72 -1.10 -16.65
CA GLU A 26 -1.99 -2.10 -17.69
C GLU A 26 -2.22 -1.44 -19.06
N ALA A 27 -2.94 -0.31 -19.11
CA ALA A 27 -3.21 0.41 -20.37
C ALA A 27 -2.01 1.20 -20.91
N SER A 28 -1.13 1.67 -20.02
CA SER A 28 0.06 2.47 -20.37
C SER A 28 1.33 1.63 -20.53
N GLY A 29 1.28 0.34 -20.18
CA GLY A 29 2.46 -0.54 -20.17
C GLY A 29 3.48 -0.16 -19.08
N ALA A 30 3.06 0.59 -18.06
CA ALA A 30 3.93 1.00 -16.96
C ALA A 30 4.16 -0.16 -15.97
N VAL A 31 5.27 -0.09 -15.26
CA VAL A 31 5.64 -1.11 -14.25
C VAL A 31 4.62 -1.10 -13.12
N GLU A 32 3.89 -2.21 -12.97
CA GLU A 32 2.87 -2.37 -11.95
C GLU A 32 3.46 -2.28 -10.54
N LYS A 33 2.91 -1.39 -9.70
CA LYS A 33 3.35 -1.29 -8.30
C LYS A 33 2.84 -2.47 -7.44
N TYR A 34 1.66 -2.99 -7.78
CA TYR A 34 0.97 -4.06 -7.07
C TYR A 34 0.45 -5.09 -8.06
N VAL A 35 0.52 -6.38 -7.71
CA VAL A 35 -0.12 -7.41 -8.54
C VAL A 35 -1.58 -7.62 -8.10
N ARG A 36 -2.43 -8.04 -9.04
CA ARG A 36 -3.86 -8.30 -8.79
C ARG A 36 -4.10 -9.24 -7.60
N GLU A 37 -3.25 -10.25 -7.46
CA GLU A 37 -3.30 -11.25 -6.38
C GLU A 37 -3.11 -10.63 -4.98
N GLU A 38 -2.24 -9.63 -4.86
CA GLU A 38 -2.00 -8.91 -3.60
C GLU A 38 -3.24 -8.08 -3.21
N LEU A 39 -3.87 -7.43 -4.19
CA LEU A 39 -5.10 -6.66 -3.98
C LEU A 39 -6.27 -7.57 -3.60
N ASP A 40 -6.39 -8.74 -4.25
CA ASP A 40 -7.43 -9.71 -3.93
C ASP A 40 -7.21 -10.37 -2.55
N ALA A 41 -5.97 -10.61 -2.14
CA ALA A 41 -5.65 -11.09 -0.80
C ALA A 41 -6.02 -10.06 0.29
N LEU A 42 -5.75 -8.77 0.03
CA LEU A 42 -6.16 -7.68 0.93
C LEU A 42 -7.69 -7.57 1.00
N GLU A 43 -8.39 -7.66 -0.14
CA GLU A 43 -9.85 -7.61 -0.19
C GLU A 43 -10.50 -8.79 0.54
N ARG A 44 -9.95 -10.01 0.41
CA ARG A 44 -10.41 -11.19 1.18
C ARG A 44 -10.27 -10.95 2.68
N THR A 45 -9.12 -10.45 3.12
CA THR A 45 -8.87 -10.13 4.54
C THR A 45 -9.86 -9.08 5.06
N LEU A 46 -10.14 -8.04 4.25
CA LEU A 46 -11.12 -7.02 4.57
C LEU A 46 -12.54 -7.61 4.73
N LYS A 47 -13.00 -8.42 3.77
CA LYS A 47 -14.32 -9.05 3.80
C LYS A 47 -14.51 -9.97 5.00
N GLU A 48 -13.48 -10.75 5.34
CA GLU A 48 -13.49 -11.59 6.53
C GLU A 48 -13.57 -10.77 7.82
N HIS A 49 -12.84 -9.66 7.88
CA HIS A 49 -12.88 -8.75 9.03
C HIS A 49 -14.24 -8.08 9.17
N GLU A 50 -14.84 -7.60 8.07
CA GLU A 50 -16.18 -7.00 8.06
C GLU A 50 -17.27 -8.00 8.46
N ARG A 51 -17.21 -9.24 7.96
CA ARG A 51 -18.15 -10.29 8.35
C ARG A 51 -18.07 -10.57 9.85
N TRP A 52 -16.84 -10.72 10.37
CA TRP A 52 -16.63 -10.90 11.81
C TRP A 52 -17.19 -9.70 12.59
N LEU A 53 -16.90 -8.47 12.17
CA LEU A 53 -17.37 -7.27 12.86
C LEU A 53 -18.90 -7.21 12.90
N ASN A 54 -19.58 -7.53 11.80
CA ASN A 54 -21.04 -7.59 11.74
C ASN A 54 -21.61 -8.67 12.68
N GLU A 55 -21.10 -9.89 12.61
CA GLU A 55 -21.56 -11.00 13.46
C GLU A 55 -21.45 -10.66 14.96
N TRP A 56 -20.32 -10.08 15.36
CA TRP A 56 -20.06 -9.78 16.77
C TRP A 56 -20.74 -8.50 17.26
N VAL A 57 -20.95 -7.50 16.39
CA VAL A 57 -21.77 -6.32 16.72
C VAL A 57 -23.22 -6.73 16.95
N GLU A 58 -23.78 -7.61 16.11
CA GLU A 58 -25.15 -8.11 16.33
C GLU A 58 -25.27 -8.91 17.64
N LYS A 59 -24.27 -9.73 17.97
CA LYS A 59 -24.23 -10.41 19.28
C LYS A 59 -24.12 -9.42 20.44
N GLN A 60 -23.31 -8.38 20.30
CA GLN A 60 -23.16 -7.35 21.34
C GLN A 60 -24.45 -6.56 21.59
N LYS A 61 -25.29 -6.34 20.57
CA LYS A 61 -26.60 -5.70 20.75
C LYS A 61 -27.54 -6.50 21.64
N GLY A 62 -27.35 -7.81 21.72
CA GLY A 62 -28.14 -8.70 22.59
C GLY A 62 -27.69 -8.72 24.05
N VAL A 63 -26.51 -8.17 24.36
CA VAL A 63 -25.93 -8.15 25.70
C VAL A 63 -26.48 -6.95 26.47
N LYS A 64 -26.91 -7.17 27.71
CA LYS A 64 -27.36 -6.07 28.56
C LYS A 64 -26.16 -5.26 29.07
N MET A 65 -26.39 -3.98 29.39
CA MET A 65 -25.32 -3.10 29.89
C MET A 65 -24.62 -3.57 31.17
N ASN A 66 -25.26 -4.47 31.92
CA ASN A 66 -24.74 -5.04 33.17
C ASN A 66 -24.03 -6.39 32.97
N GLU A 67 -23.91 -6.86 31.73
CA GLU A 67 -23.21 -8.10 31.37
C GLU A 67 -21.90 -7.77 30.66
N ASP A 68 -20.94 -8.70 30.74
CA ASP A 68 -19.63 -8.53 30.12
C ASP A 68 -19.75 -8.42 28.60
N PRO A 69 -18.96 -7.54 27.96
CA PRO A 69 -19.00 -7.36 26.52
C PRO A 69 -18.63 -8.68 25.84
N VAL A 70 -19.39 -9.00 24.80
CA VAL A 70 -19.23 -10.23 24.04
C VAL A 70 -17.90 -10.26 23.27
N VAL A 71 -17.34 -9.09 22.95
CA VAL A 71 -15.99 -8.97 22.38
C VAL A 71 -15.11 -8.12 23.27
N GLU A 72 -13.97 -8.68 23.64
CA GLU A 72 -12.91 -7.93 24.28
C GLU A 72 -12.28 -6.94 23.28
N THR A 73 -12.02 -5.71 23.75
CA THR A 73 -11.40 -4.68 22.90
C THR A 73 -10.02 -5.09 22.36
N SER A 74 -9.34 -6.01 23.05
CA SER A 74 -8.07 -6.63 22.65
C SER A 74 -8.21 -7.42 21.34
N GLU A 75 -9.28 -8.23 21.19
CA GLU A 75 -9.50 -9.04 19.99
C GLU A 75 -9.83 -8.18 18.76
N MET A 76 -10.63 -7.12 18.94
CA MET A 76 -10.86 -6.13 17.87
C MET A 76 -9.56 -5.46 17.42
N ARG A 77 -8.69 -5.10 18.37
CA ARG A 77 -7.40 -4.45 18.06
C ARG A 77 -6.46 -5.40 17.34
N GLU A 78 -6.41 -6.67 17.73
CA GLU A 78 -5.55 -7.65 17.07
C GLU A 78 -5.95 -7.89 15.61
N ARG A 79 -7.26 -8.05 15.35
CA ARG A 79 -7.76 -8.22 13.98
C ARG A 79 -7.57 -6.97 13.13
N ALA A 80 -7.85 -5.80 13.68
CA ALA A 80 -7.58 -4.52 13.01
C ALA A 80 -6.08 -4.33 12.72
N GLY A 81 -5.21 -4.73 13.65
CA GLY A 81 -3.75 -4.66 13.49
C GLY A 81 -3.22 -5.61 12.40
N LYS A 82 -3.85 -6.76 12.19
CA LYS A 82 -3.54 -7.65 11.06
C LYS A 82 -3.88 -6.98 9.72
N LEU A 83 -5.05 -6.35 9.63
CA LEU A 83 -5.47 -5.60 8.45
C LEU A 83 -4.54 -4.40 8.17
N GLU A 84 -4.20 -3.64 9.22
CA GLU A 84 -3.24 -2.53 9.15
C GLU A 84 -1.88 -2.98 8.61
N LYS A 85 -1.32 -4.07 9.15
CA LYS A 85 0.00 -4.57 8.71
C LYS A 85 0.02 -4.93 7.23
N HIS A 86 -1.01 -5.62 6.74
CA HIS A 86 -1.13 -5.94 5.31
C HIS A 86 -1.25 -4.66 4.47
N LEU A 87 -2.06 -3.70 4.90
CA LEU A 87 -2.22 -2.43 4.20
C LEU A 87 -0.90 -1.64 4.15
N GLN A 88 -0.19 -1.52 5.28
CA GLN A 88 1.08 -0.80 5.37
C GLN A 88 2.16 -1.44 4.48
N GLN A 89 2.24 -2.77 4.45
CA GLN A 89 3.19 -3.46 3.57
C GLN A 89 2.98 -3.09 2.10
N LEU A 90 1.72 -2.98 1.66
CA LEU A 90 1.40 -2.58 0.30
C LEU A 90 1.67 -1.08 0.08
N VAL A 91 1.19 -0.20 0.97
CA VAL A 91 1.42 1.25 0.83
C VAL A 91 2.91 1.60 0.74
N PHE A 92 3.73 1.00 1.62
CA PHE A 92 5.18 1.21 1.66
C PHE A 92 5.98 0.34 0.68
N LYS A 93 5.32 -0.53 -0.09
CA LYS A 93 5.98 -1.31 -1.13
C LYS A 93 6.64 -0.33 -2.11
N LYS A 94 7.96 -0.44 -2.23
CA LYS A 94 8.71 0.35 -3.21
C LYS A 94 8.35 -0.19 -4.60
N PRO A 95 8.10 0.69 -5.60
CA PRO A 95 7.98 0.22 -6.97
C PRO A 95 9.25 -0.53 -7.35
N PRO A 96 9.15 -1.56 -8.22
CA PRO A 96 10.32 -2.27 -8.70
C PRO A 96 11.35 -1.26 -9.21
N LYS A 97 12.59 -1.34 -8.72
CA LYS A 97 13.68 -0.56 -9.30
C LYS A 97 13.92 -1.17 -10.67
N VAL A 98 13.50 -0.47 -11.72
CA VAL A 98 13.94 -0.78 -13.08
C VAL A 98 15.46 -0.84 -13.07
N SER A 99 16.00 -2.03 -13.32
CA SER A 99 17.40 -2.15 -13.71
C SER A 99 17.62 -1.25 -14.92
N GLN A 100 18.78 -0.61 -15.01
CA GLN A 100 19.09 0.36 -16.07
C GLN A 100 18.85 -0.21 -17.48
N ASP A 101 18.91 -1.53 -17.67
CA ASP A 101 18.58 -2.22 -18.92
C ASP A 101 17.12 -2.10 -19.38
N GLU A 102 16.14 -1.88 -18.48
CA GLU A 102 14.73 -1.63 -18.85
C GLU A 102 14.40 -0.14 -19.04
N CYS A 103 15.29 0.75 -18.59
CA CYS A 103 15.13 2.21 -18.72
C CYS A 103 15.27 2.67 -20.19
N GLU A 104 15.89 1.87 -21.05
CA GLU A 104 16.09 2.21 -22.47
C GLU A 104 14.87 1.89 -23.34
N GLN A 105 13.97 1.00 -22.90
CA GLN A 105 12.75 0.65 -23.65
C GLN A 105 11.54 1.53 -23.31
N LEU A 106 11.48 2.13 -22.10
CA LEU A 106 10.31 2.89 -21.64
C LEU A 106 10.30 4.38 -22.00
N GLY A 107 11.23 4.86 -22.84
CA GLY A 107 11.10 6.17 -23.48
C GLY A 107 10.96 7.36 -22.53
N CYS A 108 11.41 7.25 -21.28
CA CYS A 108 11.52 8.37 -20.36
C CYS A 108 12.71 9.23 -20.78
N GLY A 109 12.52 9.99 -21.85
CA GLY A 109 13.44 11.01 -22.32
C GLY A 109 13.64 12.05 -21.22
N ALA A 110 14.77 11.97 -20.52
CA ALA A 110 15.30 13.07 -19.73
C ALA A 110 15.72 14.19 -20.71
N GLY A 111 14.75 15.00 -21.12
CA GLY A 111 14.98 16.22 -21.87
C GLY A 111 15.68 17.26 -21.00
N GLY A 112 16.79 17.79 -21.52
CA GLY A 112 17.07 19.23 -21.43
C GLY A 112 18.00 19.74 -20.32
N GLU A 113 19.31 19.60 -20.55
CA GLU A 113 20.21 20.72 -20.87
C GLU A 113 20.36 21.91 -19.89
N ARG A 114 21.59 22.09 -19.35
CA ARG A 114 22.48 23.27 -19.46
C ARG A 114 23.65 23.17 -18.47
N ASP A 115 24.88 23.00 -18.95
CA ASP A 115 25.86 24.07 -19.23
C ASP A 115 26.74 24.41 -18.01
N GLY A 116 28.06 24.30 -18.17
CA GLY A 116 29.03 24.64 -17.12
C GLY A 116 30.37 23.93 -17.27
N GLY A 117 31.12 24.26 -18.33
CA GLY A 117 32.48 23.78 -18.53
C GLY A 117 33.53 24.46 -17.62
N LEU A 118 34.79 24.05 -17.86
CA LEU A 118 36.07 24.57 -17.34
C LEU A 118 36.46 24.04 -15.95
N GLY A 119 37.60 23.39 -15.72
CA GLY A 119 38.78 23.12 -16.52
C GLY A 119 39.93 22.68 -15.60
N GLY A 120 40.97 22.07 -16.18
CA GLY A 120 42.32 22.12 -15.62
C GLY A 120 42.82 20.90 -14.83
N ARG A 121 43.24 19.86 -15.57
CA ARG A 121 44.35 19.00 -15.13
C ARG A 121 45.56 19.87 -14.82
N ARG A 122 46.12 19.76 -13.61
CA ARG A 122 47.50 20.17 -13.35
C ARG A 122 48.26 18.98 -12.79
N SER A 123 48.97 18.30 -13.69
CA SER A 123 50.08 17.43 -13.36
C SER A 123 51.14 18.25 -12.62
N TYR A 124 51.73 17.67 -11.58
CA TYR A 124 52.99 18.14 -11.01
C TYR A 124 54.01 17.04 -11.26
N GLU A 125 54.88 17.27 -12.23
CA GLU A 125 56.20 16.65 -12.31
C GLU A 125 57.21 17.57 -11.59
N GLY A 126 58.19 16.95 -10.94
CA GLY A 126 59.54 17.50 -10.75
C GLY A 126 59.84 18.16 -9.40
N ALA A 127 60.63 17.49 -8.56
CA ALA A 127 62.09 17.66 -8.49
C ALA A 127 62.70 16.64 -7.53
#